data_AF-A0A7S3TW99-F1
#
_entry.id   AF-A0A7S3TW99-F1
#
_cell.length_a   1.000
_cell.length_b   1.000
_cell.length_c   1.000
_cell.angle_alpha   90.00
_cell.angle_beta   90.00
_cell.angle_gamma   90.00
#
_symmetry.space_group_name_H-M   'P 1'
#
loop_
_entity.id
_entity.type
_entity.pdbx_description
1 polymer ?
#
loop_
_entity_poly.entity_id
_entity_poly.type
_entity_poly.pdbx_seq_one_letter_code
_entity_poly.pdbx_strand_id
1 'polypeptide(L)'
;LRKLFLTTIIVIMVQESNSSMRLVVAAFVSIAFLALTSLAMPFARRDDDLFAVFINLLLVFVFLSGLLVKLCSYDDGVRCEQMFGMSSADRLSGFFAVATAVVFAGLVFVVIWKVMVAAYAPTIRLKTTHREPMLEMPSGNLFHAFISHVWGTGQDQTHAIVRQLQLKMPTIKIWLDVDHLDNLGALEDSVGVSVAFIVFLSKGYFRSKNCRRELYTAIDLGKNIIAVLETDDQKGGASLQEMKRECMECCTDR
;
A
#
# COMPACT_ATOMS: atom_id res chain seq x y z
N LEU A 1 19.47 -4.41 -9.06
CA LEU A 1 20.66 -5.30 -9.04
C LEU A 1 20.62 -6.41 -7.98
N ARG A 2 20.38 -6.12 -6.70
CA ARG A 2 20.45 -7.12 -5.60
C ARG A 2 19.54 -8.35 -5.75
N LYS A 3 18.30 -8.17 -6.23
CA LYS A 3 17.33 -9.27 -6.46
C LYS A 3 17.71 -10.18 -7.64
N LEU A 4 18.26 -9.60 -8.71
CA LEU A 4 18.74 -10.31 -9.90
C LEU A 4 19.99 -11.12 -9.59
N PHE A 5 20.93 -10.56 -8.81
CA PHE A 5 22.18 -11.25 -8.46
C PHE A 5 21.95 -12.57 -7.71
N LEU A 6 20.99 -12.60 -6.77
CA LEU A 6 20.62 -13.82 -6.04
C LEU A 6 19.95 -14.86 -6.92
N THR A 7 19.03 -14.44 -7.80
CA THR A 7 18.37 -15.37 -8.74
C THR A 7 19.37 -15.93 -9.74
N THR A 8 20.29 -15.11 -10.24
CA THR A 8 21.34 -15.53 -11.18
C THR A 8 22.35 -16.49 -10.54
N ILE A 9 22.80 -16.25 -9.29
CA ILE A 9 23.72 -17.16 -8.59
C ILE A 9 23.08 -18.52 -8.30
N ILE A 10 21.80 -18.54 -7.88
CA ILE A 10 21.07 -19.78 -7.64
C ILE A 10 20.93 -20.56 -8.95
N VAL A 11 20.59 -19.90 -10.06
CA VAL A 11 20.50 -20.54 -11.39
C VAL A 11 21.85 -21.07 -11.85
N ILE A 12 22.96 -20.37 -11.61
CA ILE A 12 24.31 -20.79 -12.00
C ILE A 12 24.78 -22.00 -11.15
N MET A 13 24.59 -21.97 -9.83
CA MET A 13 24.89 -23.13 -8.95
C MET A 13 24.07 -24.38 -9.34
N VAL A 14 22.85 -24.15 -9.84
CA VAL A 14 21.94 -25.18 -10.33
C VAL A 14 22.34 -25.67 -11.73
N GLN A 15 23.13 -24.94 -12.51
CA GLN A 15 23.46 -25.31 -13.89
C GLN A 15 24.59 -26.35 -14.01
N GLU A 16 25.53 -26.38 -13.06
CA GLU A 16 26.64 -27.36 -13.04
C GLU A 16 26.32 -28.65 -12.25
N SER A 17 25.16 -28.69 -11.60
CA SER A 17 24.79 -29.76 -10.68
C SER A 17 23.88 -30.82 -11.32
N ASN A 18 24.03 -32.09 -10.91
CA ASN A 18 23.15 -33.18 -11.31
C ASN A 18 21.66 -32.81 -11.11
N SER A 19 20.79 -33.17 -12.05
CA SER A 19 19.39 -32.73 -12.06
C SER A 19 18.60 -33.02 -10.76
N SER A 20 19.02 -34.00 -9.96
CA SER A 20 18.42 -34.29 -8.65
C SER A 20 18.85 -33.29 -7.56
N MET A 21 20.13 -32.94 -7.53
CA MET A 21 20.68 -31.98 -6.56
C MET A 21 20.14 -30.56 -6.82
N ARG A 22 19.84 -30.23 -8.09
CA ARG A 22 19.09 -29.02 -8.47
C ARG A 22 17.74 -28.90 -7.77
N LEU A 23 16.95 -29.97 -7.78
CA LEU A 23 15.62 -30.01 -7.15
C LEU A 23 15.71 -29.90 -5.63
N VAL A 24 16.70 -30.56 -5.02
CA VAL A 24 16.97 -30.49 -3.59
C VAL A 24 17.31 -29.06 -3.16
N VAL A 25 18.26 -28.41 -3.84
CA VAL A 25 18.65 -27.03 -3.55
C VAL A 25 17.46 -26.08 -3.72
N ALA A 26 16.68 -26.24 -4.79
CA ALA A 26 15.49 -25.43 -5.03
C ALA A 26 14.43 -25.60 -3.92
N ALA A 27 14.17 -26.83 -3.47
CA ALA A 27 13.25 -27.10 -2.38
C ALA A 27 13.71 -26.45 -1.06
N PHE A 28 15.01 -26.59 -0.70
CA PHE A 28 15.56 -25.96 0.50
C PHE A 28 15.45 -24.44 0.47
N VAL A 29 15.78 -23.81 -0.66
CA VAL A 29 15.66 -22.36 -0.83
C VAL A 29 14.19 -21.93 -0.69
N SER A 30 13.26 -22.62 -1.35
CA SER A 30 11.83 -22.28 -1.24
C SER A 30 11.27 -22.47 0.17
N ILE A 31 11.71 -23.50 0.90
CA ILE A 31 11.33 -23.71 2.31
C ILE A 31 11.90 -22.58 3.20
N ALA A 32 13.16 -22.20 2.99
CA ALA A 32 13.78 -21.12 3.75
C ALA A 32 13.08 -19.78 3.48
N PHE A 33 12.76 -19.47 2.22
CA PHE A 33 11.98 -18.28 1.86
C PHE A 33 10.57 -18.30 2.44
N LEU A 34 9.90 -19.45 2.42
CA LEU A 34 8.57 -19.62 3.02
C LEU A 34 8.63 -19.32 4.53
N ALA A 35 9.60 -19.89 5.25
CA ALA A 35 9.78 -19.68 6.68
C ALA A 35 10.13 -18.22 7.01
N LEU A 36 11.01 -17.60 6.23
CA LEU A 36 11.36 -16.18 6.41
C LEU A 36 10.15 -15.28 6.14
N THR A 37 9.38 -15.55 5.10
CA THR A 37 8.21 -14.73 4.74
C THR A 37 7.08 -14.91 5.76
N SER A 38 6.87 -16.12 6.29
CA SER A 38 5.85 -16.38 7.31
C SER A 38 6.21 -15.79 8.68
N LEU A 39 7.49 -15.73 9.02
CA LEU A 39 7.96 -15.15 10.29
C LEU A 39 8.12 -13.63 10.24
N ALA A 40 8.71 -13.10 9.16
CA ALA A 40 9.08 -11.69 9.09
C ALA A 40 7.93 -10.79 8.61
N MET A 41 6.92 -11.34 7.92
CA MET A 41 5.84 -10.56 7.26
C MET A 41 6.36 -9.25 6.65
N PRO A 42 7.28 -9.35 5.67
CA PRO A 42 8.09 -8.21 5.23
C PRO A 42 7.30 -7.20 4.39
N PHE A 43 6.08 -7.51 3.97
CA PHE A 43 5.28 -6.62 3.14
C PHE A 43 4.43 -5.66 4.00
N ALA A 44 4.28 -4.42 3.54
CA ALA A 44 3.50 -3.41 4.27
C ALA A 44 2.00 -3.75 4.37
N ARG A 45 1.50 -4.64 3.51
CA ARG A 45 0.11 -5.11 3.50
C ARG A 45 0.07 -6.60 3.77
N ARG A 46 -0.74 -6.99 4.75
CA ARG A 46 -0.93 -8.39 5.17
C ARG A 46 -1.40 -9.33 4.04
N ASP A 47 -2.15 -8.80 3.09
CA ASP A 47 -2.62 -9.57 1.92
C ASP A 47 -1.48 -9.89 0.94
N ASP A 48 -0.43 -9.06 0.91
CA ASP A 48 0.74 -9.30 0.08
C ASP A 48 1.65 -10.36 0.72
N ASP A 49 1.74 -10.39 2.06
CA ASP A 49 2.40 -11.49 2.80
C ASP A 49 1.70 -12.82 2.55
N LEU A 50 0.36 -12.85 2.63
CA LEU A 50 -0.43 -14.06 2.39
C LEU A 50 -0.21 -14.60 0.97
N PHE A 51 -0.25 -13.73 -0.03
CA PHE A 51 0.02 -14.09 -1.42
C PHE A 51 1.44 -14.65 -1.62
N ALA A 52 2.44 -14.02 -1.00
CA ALA A 52 3.82 -14.50 -1.06
C ALA A 52 3.98 -15.87 -0.39
N VAL A 53 3.29 -16.13 0.73
CA VAL A 53 3.25 -17.44 1.39
C VAL A 53 2.66 -18.50 0.45
N PHE A 54 1.52 -18.23 -0.20
CA PHE A 54 0.91 -19.18 -1.15
C PHE A 54 1.82 -19.52 -2.34
N ILE A 55 2.51 -18.53 -2.91
CA ILE A 55 3.46 -18.78 -4.01
C ILE A 55 4.63 -19.65 -3.56
N ASN A 56 5.23 -19.34 -2.40
CA ASN A 56 6.36 -20.12 -1.90
C ASN A 56 5.93 -21.54 -1.54
N LEU A 57 4.74 -21.72 -0.96
CA LEU A 57 4.17 -23.03 -0.68
C LEU A 57 3.97 -23.84 -1.98
N LEU A 58 3.43 -23.21 -3.04
CA LEU A 58 3.27 -23.84 -4.34
C LEU A 58 4.61 -24.32 -4.92
N LEU A 59 5.65 -23.49 -4.85
CA LEU A 59 7.00 -23.85 -5.31
C LEU A 59 7.57 -25.05 -4.54
N VAL A 60 7.38 -25.09 -3.21
CA VAL A 60 7.80 -26.24 -2.39
C VAL A 60 7.10 -27.52 -2.86
N PHE A 61 5.78 -27.49 -3.06
CA PHE A 61 5.04 -28.65 -3.55
C PHE A 61 5.51 -29.12 -4.93
N VAL A 62 5.79 -28.18 -5.85
CA VAL A 62 6.31 -28.51 -7.20
C VAL A 62 7.70 -29.15 -7.12
N PHE A 63 8.62 -28.59 -6.32
CA PHE A 63 9.97 -29.16 -6.21
C PHE A 63 9.98 -30.50 -5.47
N LEU A 64 9.18 -30.67 -4.43
CA LEU A 64 9.00 -31.96 -3.75
C LEU A 64 8.40 -32.99 -4.70
N SER A 65 7.37 -32.64 -5.47
CA SER A 65 6.79 -33.52 -6.49
C SER A 65 7.83 -33.96 -7.51
N GLY A 66 8.61 -33.03 -8.06
CA GLY A 66 9.68 -33.33 -9.00
C GLY A 66 10.78 -34.22 -8.42
N LEU A 67 11.16 -34.00 -7.15
CA LEU A 67 12.13 -34.83 -6.45
C LEU A 67 11.61 -36.26 -6.27
N LEU A 68 10.34 -36.40 -5.90
CA LEU A 68 9.71 -37.70 -5.67
C LEU A 68 9.54 -38.52 -6.94
N VAL A 69 9.06 -37.90 -8.03
CA VAL A 69 8.97 -38.58 -9.34
C VAL A 69 10.33 -39.13 -9.73
N LYS A 70 11.39 -38.33 -9.53
CA LYS A 70 12.75 -38.72 -9.89
C LYS A 70 13.36 -39.79 -8.99
N LEU A 71 13.03 -39.79 -7.70
CA LEU A 71 13.45 -40.83 -6.76
C LEU A 71 12.72 -42.15 -7.02
N CYS A 72 11.43 -42.11 -7.35
CA CYS A 72 10.64 -43.30 -7.64
C CYS A 72 10.93 -43.87 -9.04
N SER A 73 11.40 -43.06 -10.00
CA SER A 73 11.78 -43.53 -11.34
C SER A 73 13.19 -44.11 -11.45
N TYR A 74 14.01 -44.05 -10.38
CA TYR A 74 15.44 -44.42 -10.45
C TYR A 74 15.72 -45.91 -10.21
N ASP A 75 14.83 -46.62 -9.50
CA ASP A 75 15.10 -47.99 -8.99
C ASP A 75 13.83 -48.85 -8.97
N ASP A 76 13.04 -48.78 -10.05
CA ASP A 76 11.77 -49.52 -10.24
C ASP A 76 10.78 -49.46 -9.06
N GLY A 77 10.79 -48.34 -8.31
CA GLY A 77 9.88 -48.10 -7.19
C GLY A 77 10.27 -48.70 -5.84
N VAL A 78 11.35 -49.49 -5.72
CA VAL A 78 11.76 -50.15 -4.47
C VAL A 78 12.02 -49.15 -3.33
N ARG A 79 12.74 -48.06 -3.63
CA ARG A 79 12.97 -46.98 -2.66
C ARG A 79 11.72 -46.16 -2.34
N CYS A 80 10.79 -46.08 -3.29
CA CYS A 80 9.51 -45.37 -3.13
C CYS A 80 8.65 -46.07 -2.08
N GLU A 81 8.60 -47.41 -2.15
CA GLU A 81 7.87 -48.25 -1.21
C GLU A 81 8.47 -48.20 0.20
N GLN A 82 9.81 -48.21 0.32
CA GLN A 82 10.49 -48.14 1.62
C GLN A 82 10.32 -46.78 2.33
N MET A 83 10.34 -45.65 1.60
CA MET A 83 10.26 -44.32 2.21
C MET A 83 8.82 -43.84 2.44
N PHE A 84 7.89 -44.15 1.52
CA PHE A 84 6.53 -43.61 1.54
C PHE A 84 5.45 -44.67 1.78
N GLY A 85 5.81 -45.96 1.89
CA GLY A 85 4.87 -47.05 2.12
C GLY A 85 3.89 -47.29 0.98
N MET A 86 4.18 -46.74 -0.22
CA MET A 86 3.33 -46.87 -1.39
C MET A 86 4.06 -47.61 -2.50
N SER A 87 3.46 -48.72 -2.95
CA SER A 87 3.99 -49.60 -3.98
C SER A 87 3.86 -49.07 -5.42
N SER A 88 3.28 -47.88 -5.63
CA SER A 88 3.08 -47.32 -6.97
C SER A 88 3.43 -45.84 -6.99
N ALA A 89 4.40 -45.48 -7.83
CA ALA A 89 4.82 -44.12 -8.11
C ALA A 89 3.67 -43.25 -8.66
N ASP A 90 2.70 -43.86 -9.34
CA ASP A 90 1.55 -43.16 -9.94
C ASP A 90 0.57 -42.62 -8.90
N ARG A 91 0.38 -43.35 -7.79
CA ARG A 91 -0.49 -42.89 -6.70
C ARG A 91 0.12 -41.71 -5.94
N LEU A 92 1.43 -41.76 -5.72
CA LEU A 92 2.18 -40.69 -5.07
C LEU A 92 2.22 -39.43 -5.95
N SER A 93 2.52 -39.58 -7.24
CA SER A 93 2.52 -38.45 -8.19
C SER A 93 1.13 -37.83 -8.32
N GLY A 94 0.07 -38.65 -8.34
CA GLY A 94 -1.32 -38.21 -8.30
C GLY A 94 -1.65 -37.37 -7.06
N PHE A 95 -1.23 -37.80 -5.86
CA PHE A 95 -1.43 -37.03 -4.63
C PHE A 95 -0.78 -35.64 -4.69
N PHE A 96 0.49 -35.57 -5.12
CA PHE A 96 1.19 -34.29 -5.24
C PHE A 96 0.62 -33.41 -6.34
N ALA A 97 0.15 -33.99 -7.45
CA ALA A 97 -0.53 -33.26 -8.50
C ALA A 97 -1.84 -32.63 -7.99
N VAL A 98 -2.64 -33.38 -7.23
CA VAL A 98 -3.86 -32.86 -6.59
C VAL A 98 -3.54 -31.78 -5.56
N ALA A 99 -2.55 -32.00 -4.68
CA ALA A 99 -2.14 -31.02 -3.69
C ALA A 99 -1.66 -29.71 -4.35
N THR A 100 -0.87 -29.81 -5.42
CA THR A 100 -0.42 -28.66 -6.22
C THR A 100 -1.59 -27.93 -6.87
N ALA A 101 -2.56 -28.67 -7.43
CA ALA A 101 -3.76 -28.09 -8.02
C ALA A 101 -4.62 -27.35 -6.98
N VAL A 102 -4.75 -27.87 -5.77
CA VAL A 102 -5.47 -27.22 -4.66
C VAL A 102 -4.79 -25.92 -4.25
N VAL A 103 -3.47 -25.91 -4.06
CA VAL A 103 -2.72 -24.69 -3.71
C VAL A 103 -2.82 -23.65 -4.84
N PHE A 104 -2.73 -24.09 -6.10
CA PHE A 104 -2.90 -23.22 -7.26
C PHE A 104 -4.31 -22.62 -7.33
N ALA A 105 -5.35 -23.42 -7.09
CA ALA A 105 -6.73 -22.93 -7.02
C ALA A 105 -6.91 -21.90 -5.90
N GLY A 106 -6.28 -22.12 -4.73
CA GLY A 106 -6.24 -21.14 -3.63
C GLY A 106 -5.55 -19.83 -4.04
N LEU A 107 -4.43 -19.90 -4.77
CA LEU A 107 -3.74 -18.72 -5.29
C LEU A 107 -4.63 -17.93 -6.26
N VAL A 108 -5.27 -18.63 -7.22
CA VAL A 108 -6.20 -18.03 -8.18
C VAL A 108 -7.37 -17.37 -7.44
N PHE A 109 -7.92 -18.04 -6.43
CA PHE A 109 -8.97 -17.47 -5.58
C PHE A 109 -8.53 -16.18 -4.90
N VAL A 110 -7.34 -16.15 -4.27
CA VAL A 110 -6.80 -14.94 -3.62
C VAL A 110 -6.61 -13.80 -4.63
N VAL A 111 -6.13 -14.11 -5.84
CA VAL A 111 -5.98 -13.10 -6.91
C VAL A 111 -7.34 -12.56 -7.34
N ILE A 112 -8.30 -13.43 -7.65
CA ILE A 112 -9.66 -13.02 -8.03
C ILE A 112 -10.28 -12.18 -6.90
N TRP A 113 -10.16 -12.62 -5.65
CA TRP A 113 -10.64 -11.89 -4.49
C TRP A 113 -10.04 -10.48 -4.42
N LYS A 114 -8.72 -10.33 -4.56
CA LYS A 114 -8.07 -9.00 -4.55
C LYS A 114 -8.51 -8.13 -5.71
N VAL A 115 -8.68 -8.70 -6.91
CA VAL A 115 -9.20 -7.99 -8.07
C VAL A 115 -10.64 -7.53 -7.82
N MET A 116 -11.49 -8.39 -7.26
CA MET A 116 -12.86 -8.03 -6.90
C MET A 116 -12.88 -6.92 -5.84
N VAL A 117 -12.14 -7.07 -4.74
CA VAL A 117 -12.06 -6.04 -3.69
C VAL A 117 -11.55 -4.71 -4.26
N ALA A 118 -10.53 -4.73 -5.11
CA ALA A 118 -10.04 -3.51 -5.77
C ALA A 118 -11.08 -2.92 -6.74
N ALA A 119 -11.83 -3.74 -7.47
CA ALA A 119 -12.88 -3.30 -8.38
C ALA A 119 -14.09 -2.69 -7.66
N TYR A 120 -14.43 -3.22 -6.48
CA TYR A 120 -15.51 -2.71 -5.62
C TYR A 120 -15.06 -1.63 -4.65
N ALA A 121 -13.76 -1.34 -4.58
CA ALA A 121 -13.25 -0.25 -3.76
C ALA A 121 -13.82 1.10 -4.28
N PRO A 122 -14.37 1.95 -3.40
CA PRO A 122 -14.94 3.21 -3.83
C PRO A 122 -13.84 4.13 -4.36
N THR A 123 -13.89 4.45 -5.65
CA THR A 123 -12.94 5.37 -6.32
C THR A 123 -13.61 6.71 -6.63
N ILE A 124 -12.81 7.77 -6.79
CA ILE A 124 -13.30 9.07 -7.30
C ILE A 124 -13.07 9.11 -8.80
N ARG A 125 -14.11 9.48 -9.55
CA ARG A 125 -14.07 9.64 -11.00
C ARG A 125 -14.69 10.97 -11.39
N LEU A 126 -14.15 11.58 -12.44
CA LEU A 126 -14.69 12.82 -12.99
C LEU A 126 -16.10 12.58 -13.55
N LYS A 127 -17.08 13.41 -13.15
CA LYS A 127 -18.49 13.26 -13.58
C LYS A 127 -18.65 13.34 -15.10
N THR A 128 -17.83 14.16 -15.76
CA THR A 128 -17.91 14.41 -17.21
C THR A 128 -17.28 13.30 -18.04
N THR A 129 -16.13 12.77 -17.63
CA THR A 129 -15.33 11.82 -18.43
C THR A 129 -15.34 10.39 -17.89
N HIS A 130 -15.83 10.16 -16.67
CA HIS A 130 -15.74 8.91 -15.92
C HIS A 130 -14.32 8.34 -15.75
N ARG A 131 -13.31 9.15 -16.06
CA ARG A 131 -11.90 8.81 -15.86
C ARG A 131 -11.47 9.16 -14.45
N GLU A 132 -10.38 8.53 -14.02
CA GLU A 132 -9.68 8.91 -12.80
C GLU A 132 -9.17 10.35 -12.93
N PRO A 133 -9.19 11.13 -11.82
CA PRO A 133 -8.63 12.46 -11.83
C PRO A 133 -7.12 12.37 -12.10
N MET A 134 -6.64 13.15 -13.07
CA MET A 134 -5.21 13.26 -13.33
C MET A 134 -4.56 14.03 -12.18
N LEU A 135 -3.74 13.32 -11.40
CA LEU A 135 -3.01 13.86 -10.25
C LEU A 135 -1.56 14.20 -10.64
N GLU A 136 -1.39 14.82 -11.81
CA GLU A 136 -0.08 15.33 -12.22
C GLU A 136 0.26 16.57 -11.41
N MET A 137 1.45 16.59 -10.81
CA MET A 137 1.96 17.74 -10.08
C MET A 137 2.87 18.57 -10.99
N PRO A 138 2.75 19.91 -10.98
CA PRO A 138 3.72 20.80 -11.60
C PRO A 138 5.14 20.57 -11.07
N SER A 139 6.15 20.83 -11.90
CA SER A 139 7.55 20.73 -11.52
C SER A 139 7.88 21.68 -10.37
N GLY A 140 8.47 21.15 -9.28
CA GLY A 140 8.84 21.92 -8.09
C GLY A 140 7.86 21.78 -6.92
N ASN A 141 6.70 21.14 -7.11
CA ASN A 141 5.77 20.83 -6.03
C ASN A 141 5.97 19.41 -5.48
N LEU A 142 5.81 19.26 -4.17
CA LEU A 142 5.92 17.97 -3.46
C LEU A 142 4.55 17.41 -3.05
N PHE A 143 3.54 18.28 -2.92
CA PHE A 143 2.20 17.94 -2.46
C PHE A 143 1.12 18.53 -3.39
N HIS A 144 0.02 17.81 -3.57
CA HIS A 144 -1.13 18.26 -4.36
C HIS A 144 -1.94 19.31 -3.60
N ALA A 145 -1.99 19.20 -2.28
CA ALA A 145 -2.67 20.15 -1.43
C ALA A 145 -1.99 20.25 -0.06
N PHE A 146 -2.00 21.45 0.50
CA PHE A 146 -1.80 21.72 1.93
C PHE A 146 -3.17 21.87 2.57
N ILE A 147 -3.43 21.27 3.73
CA ILE A 147 -4.66 21.53 4.48
C ILE A 147 -4.34 22.31 5.75
N SER A 148 -4.84 23.54 5.84
CA SER A 148 -4.73 24.39 7.03
C SER A 148 -5.97 24.22 7.89
N HIS A 149 -5.78 24.00 9.19
CA HIS A 149 -6.83 23.81 10.16
C HIS A 149 -6.42 24.26 11.55
N VAL A 150 -7.41 24.52 12.40
CA VAL A 150 -7.18 24.73 13.83
C VAL A 150 -7.04 23.39 14.50
N TRP A 151 -5.92 23.16 15.19
CA TRP A 151 -5.69 21.91 15.92
C TRP A 151 -6.77 21.62 16.98
N GLY A 152 -7.34 22.66 17.61
CA GLY A 152 -8.36 22.50 18.63
C GLY A 152 -9.74 22.05 18.12
N THR A 153 -10.12 22.39 16.88
CA THR A 153 -11.50 22.17 16.37
C THR A 153 -11.58 21.50 15.00
N GLY A 154 -10.48 21.36 14.27
CA GLY A 154 -10.46 20.79 12.92
C GLY A 154 -9.56 19.58 12.74
N GLN A 155 -8.86 19.14 13.79
CA GLN A 155 -7.87 18.06 13.73
C GLN A 155 -8.47 16.75 13.22
N ASP A 156 -9.46 16.20 13.94
CA ASP A 156 -10.02 14.88 13.61
C ASP A 156 -10.71 14.89 12.23
N GLN A 157 -11.34 16.01 11.88
CA GLN A 157 -12.07 16.21 10.63
C GLN A 157 -11.11 16.26 9.45
N THR A 158 -10.02 17.01 9.56
CA THR A 158 -9.00 17.09 8.50
C THR A 158 -8.26 15.77 8.32
N HIS A 159 -7.92 15.08 9.41
CA HIS A 159 -7.39 13.70 9.35
C HIS A 159 -8.35 12.75 8.64
N ALA A 160 -9.65 12.82 8.96
CA ALA A 160 -10.67 12.01 8.29
C ALA A 160 -10.78 12.33 6.80
N ILE A 161 -10.76 13.61 6.42
CA ILE A 161 -10.78 14.05 5.02
C ILE A 161 -9.56 13.51 4.26
N VAL A 162 -8.35 13.74 4.80
CA VAL A 162 -7.10 13.28 4.17
C VAL A 162 -7.10 11.77 3.99
N ARG A 163 -7.47 11.02 5.03
CA ARG A 163 -7.56 9.55 4.96
C ARG A 163 -8.58 9.09 3.91
N GLN A 164 -9.76 9.69 3.86
CA GLN A 164 -10.78 9.33 2.86
C GLN A 164 -10.32 9.65 1.44
N LEU A 165 -9.63 10.77 1.23
CA LEU A 165 -9.07 11.13 -0.07
C LEU A 165 -7.98 10.14 -0.48
N GLN A 166 -7.05 9.80 0.41
CA GLN A 166 -5.99 8.82 0.13
C GLN A 166 -6.55 7.41 -0.14
N LEU A 167 -7.63 7.00 0.55
CA LEU A 167 -8.30 5.73 0.29
C LEU A 167 -8.92 5.68 -1.12
N LYS A 168 -9.51 6.80 -1.56
CA LYS A 168 -10.21 6.89 -2.86
C LYS A 168 -9.30 7.27 -4.02
N MET A 169 -8.15 7.88 -3.74
CA MET A 169 -7.14 8.36 -4.68
C MET A 169 -5.73 8.06 -4.11
N PRO A 170 -5.24 6.80 -4.22
CA PRO A 170 -4.02 6.36 -3.53
C PRO A 170 -2.74 7.13 -3.86
N THR A 171 -2.70 7.84 -4.98
CA THR A 171 -1.55 8.62 -5.43
C THR A 171 -1.58 10.07 -4.93
N ILE A 172 -2.66 10.52 -4.27
CA ILE A 172 -2.75 11.88 -3.75
C ILE A 172 -1.82 12.06 -2.54
N LYS A 173 -0.92 13.02 -2.66
CA LYS A 173 -0.06 13.53 -1.59
C LYS A 173 -0.68 14.81 -1.03
N ILE A 174 -1.10 14.77 0.23
CA ILE A 174 -1.65 15.92 0.95
C ILE A 174 -0.75 16.16 2.15
N TRP A 175 -0.35 17.41 2.37
CA TRP A 175 0.39 17.81 3.55
C TRP A 175 -0.58 18.09 4.69
N LEU A 176 -0.34 17.48 5.86
CA LEU A 176 -1.11 17.65 7.09
C LEU A 176 -0.13 17.73 8.27
N ASP A 177 -0.32 18.73 9.13
CA ASP A 177 0.60 19.17 10.19
C ASP A 177 1.16 18.05 11.10
N VAL A 178 0.47 16.94 11.26
CA VAL A 178 0.69 16.03 12.40
C VAL A 178 1.69 14.91 12.09
N ASP A 179 2.08 14.77 10.83
CA ASP A 179 2.98 13.70 10.40
C ASP A 179 4.45 14.18 10.23
N HIS A 180 4.75 15.50 10.33
CA HIS A 180 6.05 16.06 9.91
C HIS A 180 6.64 17.19 10.80
N LEU A 181 6.12 17.43 12.00
CA LEU A 181 6.53 18.58 12.83
C LEU A 181 7.81 18.34 13.66
N ASP A 182 8.98 18.47 13.03
CA ASP A 182 10.24 18.76 13.75
C ASP A 182 10.58 20.27 13.76
N ASN A 183 9.96 21.09 12.88
CA ASN A 183 10.19 22.54 12.85
C ASN A 183 8.98 23.34 12.33
N LEU A 184 8.39 24.16 13.20
CA LEU A 184 7.31 25.12 12.87
C LEU A 184 7.73 26.23 11.88
N GLY A 185 9.03 26.41 11.65
CA GLY A 185 9.58 27.37 10.68
C GLY A 185 9.51 26.93 9.21
N ALA A 186 9.10 25.68 8.95
CA ALA A 186 8.99 25.10 7.61
C ALA A 186 7.54 25.04 7.09
N LEU A 187 6.58 25.63 7.81
CA LEU A 187 5.18 25.63 7.38
C LEU A 187 4.98 26.47 6.11
N GLU A 188 5.55 27.66 6.04
CA GLU A 188 5.47 28.52 4.86
C GLU A 188 6.11 27.86 3.63
N ASP A 189 7.24 27.15 3.82
CA ASP A 189 7.88 26.37 2.77
C ASP A 189 6.96 25.24 2.28
N SER A 190 6.25 24.60 3.19
CA SER A 190 5.27 23.54 2.91
C SER A 190 4.08 24.04 2.11
N VAL A 191 3.61 25.27 2.38
CA VAL A 191 2.63 25.97 1.54
C VAL A 191 3.22 26.25 0.15
N GLY A 192 4.47 26.70 0.10
CA GLY A 192 5.22 26.96 -1.14
C GLY A 192 5.30 25.76 -2.07
N VAL A 193 5.62 24.57 -1.54
CA VAL A 193 5.74 23.33 -2.31
C VAL A 193 4.40 22.61 -2.56
N SER A 194 3.27 23.20 -2.15
CA SER A 194 1.93 22.65 -2.39
C SER A 194 1.23 23.31 -3.59
N VAL A 195 0.48 22.52 -4.38
CA VAL A 195 -0.23 23.02 -5.56
C VAL A 195 -1.49 23.81 -5.17
N ALA A 196 -2.34 23.21 -4.34
CA ALA A 196 -3.55 23.84 -3.80
C ALA A 196 -3.42 24.09 -2.29
N PHE A 197 -4.24 25.02 -1.79
CA PHE A 197 -4.34 25.32 -0.37
C PHE A 197 -5.79 25.11 0.07
N ILE A 198 -6.01 24.14 0.95
CA ILE A 198 -7.33 23.82 1.50
C ILE A 198 -7.44 24.50 2.85
N VAL A 199 -8.46 25.36 3.00
CA VAL A 199 -8.79 26.04 4.24
C VAL A 199 -9.94 25.28 4.90
N PHE A 200 -9.67 24.63 6.03
CA PHE A 200 -10.71 23.99 6.84
C PHE A 200 -11.25 24.98 7.88
N LEU A 201 -12.39 25.58 7.56
CA LEU A 201 -13.06 26.59 8.36
C LEU A 201 -13.85 25.93 9.50
N SER A 202 -13.31 26.02 10.70
CA SER A 202 -13.95 25.71 11.97
C SER A 202 -13.88 26.92 12.91
N LYS A 203 -14.66 26.91 13.99
CA LYS A 203 -14.64 27.93 15.05
C LYS A 203 -13.20 28.19 15.52
N GLY A 204 -12.79 29.46 15.47
CA GLY A 204 -11.45 29.90 15.88
C GLY A 204 -10.38 29.83 14.81
N TYR A 205 -10.70 29.50 13.56
CA TYR A 205 -9.73 29.48 12.45
C TYR A 205 -9.02 30.81 12.28
N PHE A 206 -9.77 31.90 12.15
CA PHE A 206 -9.18 33.21 11.96
C PHE A 206 -8.57 33.75 13.25
N ARG A 207 -8.94 33.23 14.42
CA ARG A 207 -8.29 33.58 15.69
C ARG A 207 -6.87 33.03 15.80
N SER A 208 -6.58 31.89 15.19
CA SER A 208 -5.26 31.27 15.19
C SER A 208 -4.24 32.07 14.36
N LYS A 209 -3.19 32.57 15.01
CA LYS A 209 -2.12 33.32 14.32
C LYS A 209 -1.38 32.47 13.29
N ASN A 210 -1.18 31.17 13.56
CA ASN A 210 -0.50 30.26 12.63
C ASN A 210 -1.35 30.03 11.38
N CYS A 211 -2.64 29.70 11.55
CA CYS A 211 -3.56 29.52 10.42
C CYS A 211 -3.68 30.80 9.56
N ARG A 212 -3.66 31.99 10.19
CA ARG A 212 -3.60 33.26 9.45
C ARG A 212 -2.29 33.43 8.67
N ARG A 213 -1.14 33.11 9.27
CA ARG A 213 0.17 33.17 8.57
C ARG A 213 0.19 32.25 7.35
N GLU A 214 -0.29 31.02 7.48
CA GLU A 214 -0.40 30.05 6.38
C GLU A 214 -1.34 30.56 5.29
N LEU A 215 -2.51 31.08 5.68
CA LEU A 215 -3.49 31.64 4.75
C LEU A 215 -2.93 32.85 3.99
N TYR A 216 -2.28 33.79 4.67
CA TYR A 216 -1.66 34.95 4.03
C TYR A 216 -0.55 34.54 3.07
N THR A 217 0.30 33.58 3.47
CA THR A 217 1.32 33.00 2.60
C THR A 217 0.69 32.39 1.33
N ALA A 218 -0.40 31.64 1.48
CA ALA A 218 -1.11 31.04 0.34
C ALA A 218 -1.69 32.11 -0.60
N ILE A 219 -2.22 33.22 -0.06
CA ILE A 219 -2.72 34.35 -0.83
C ILE A 219 -1.57 35.07 -1.55
N ASP A 220 -0.47 35.36 -0.87
CA ASP A 220 0.69 36.06 -1.42
C ASP A 220 1.35 35.26 -2.56
N LEU A 221 1.36 33.93 -2.42
CA LEU A 221 1.85 33.00 -3.45
C LEU A 221 0.81 32.69 -4.56
N GLY A 222 -0.39 33.29 -4.50
CA GLY A 222 -1.44 33.09 -5.49
C GLY A 222 -1.92 31.63 -5.62
N LYS A 223 -1.91 30.87 -4.52
CA LYS A 223 -2.32 29.46 -4.52
C LYS A 223 -3.80 29.32 -4.84
N ASN A 224 -4.20 28.18 -5.41
CA ASN A 224 -5.60 27.84 -5.57
C ASN A 224 -6.22 27.51 -4.21
N ILE A 225 -7.07 28.38 -3.68
CA ILE A 225 -7.67 28.25 -2.34
C ILE A 225 -9.02 27.54 -2.42
N ILE A 226 -9.15 26.44 -1.69
CA ILE A 226 -10.38 25.64 -1.57
C ILE A 226 -10.88 25.75 -0.14
N ALA A 227 -12.03 26.37 0.08
CA ALA A 227 -12.63 26.47 1.41
C ALA A 227 -13.55 25.27 1.71
N VAL A 228 -13.35 24.65 2.88
CA VAL A 228 -14.20 23.58 3.42
C VAL A 228 -14.75 24.07 4.75
N LEU A 229 -16.07 24.19 4.87
CA LEU A 229 -16.73 24.66 6.08
C LEU A 229 -17.21 23.47 6.92
N GLU A 230 -16.82 23.42 8.20
CA GLU A 230 -17.43 22.52 9.17
C GLU A 230 -18.79 23.09 9.59
N THR A 231 -19.83 22.29 9.42
CA THR A 231 -21.23 22.67 9.69
C THR A 231 -21.77 22.02 10.96
N ASP A 232 -21.11 21.00 11.49
CA ASP A 232 -21.49 20.32 12.73
C ASP A 232 -21.00 21.11 13.95
N ASP A 233 -21.93 21.78 14.63
CA ASP A 233 -21.65 22.59 15.83
C ASP A 233 -20.94 21.80 16.94
N GLN A 234 -21.21 20.50 17.10
CA GLN A 234 -20.56 19.66 18.13
C GLN A 234 -19.10 19.39 17.81
N LYS A 235 -18.71 19.53 16.55
CA LYS A 235 -17.35 19.33 16.04
C LYS A 235 -16.64 20.65 15.75
N GLY A 236 -17.12 21.74 16.32
CA GLY A 236 -16.52 23.06 16.11
C GLY A 236 -16.96 23.74 14.82
N GLY A 237 -18.05 23.31 14.20
CA GLY A 237 -18.65 23.97 13.04
C GLY A 237 -19.19 25.35 13.35
N ALA A 238 -19.32 26.19 12.33
CA ALA A 238 -19.89 27.52 12.43
C ALA A 238 -20.65 27.88 11.15
N SER A 239 -21.59 28.81 11.26
CA SER A 239 -22.23 29.36 10.07
C SER A 239 -21.23 30.19 9.25
N LEU A 240 -21.48 30.29 7.95
CA LEU A 240 -20.67 31.12 7.05
C LEU A 240 -20.65 32.60 7.50
N GLN A 241 -21.73 33.10 8.09
CA GLN A 241 -21.79 34.47 8.59
C GLN A 241 -20.88 34.67 9.80
N GLU A 242 -20.83 33.71 10.72
CA GLU A 242 -19.91 33.74 11.86
C GLU A 242 -18.46 33.69 11.41
N MET A 243 -18.12 32.84 10.42
CA MET A 243 -16.77 32.79 9.86
C MET A 243 -16.36 34.08 9.18
N LYS A 244 -17.27 34.74 8.45
CA LYS A 244 -17.02 36.07 7.88
C LYS A 244 -16.78 37.12 8.97
N ARG A 245 -17.59 37.11 10.03
CA ARG A 245 -17.42 38.03 11.18
C ARG A 245 -16.08 37.81 11.86
N GLU A 246 -15.73 36.56 12.17
CA GLU A 246 -14.46 36.20 12.80
C GLU A 246 -13.27 36.66 11.93
N CYS A 247 -13.37 36.49 10.61
CA CYS A 247 -12.37 36.99 9.67
C CYS A 247 -12.24 38.52 9.72
N MET A 248 -13.35 39.26 9.69
CA MET A 248 -13.32 40.74 9.77
C MET A 248 -12.72 41.24 11.08
N GLU A 249 -12.94 40.52 12.18
CA GLU A 249 -12.41 40.87 13.51
C GLU A 249 -10.92 40.54 13.66
N CYS A 250 -10.46 39.42 13.11
CA CYS A 250 -9.13 38.87 13.38
C CYS A 250 -8.11 39.07 12.25
N CYS A 251 -8.55 39.37 11.02
CA CYS A 251 -7.70 39.56 9.85
C CYS A 251 -7.43 41.05 9.58
N THR A 252 -7.11 41.81 10.62
CA THR A 252 -6.79 43.25 10.55
C THR A 252 -5.30 43.52 10.34
N ASP A 253 -4.45 42.51 10.50
CA ASP A 253 -2.99 42.59 10.50
C ASP A 253 -2.36 42.73 9.10
N ARG A 254 -3.05 43.32 8.12
CA ARG A 254 -2.57 43.49 6.74
C ARG A 254 -2.48 44.94 6.33
#